data_AF-A0A927W6M0-F1
#
_entry.id   AF-A0A927W6M0-F1
#
_cell.length_a   1.000
_cell.length_b   1.000
_cell.length_c   1.000
_cell.angle_alpha   90.00
_cell.angle_beta   90.00
_cell.angle_gamma   90.00
#
_symmetry.space_group_name_H-M   'P 1'
#
loop_
_entity.id
_entity.type
_entity.pdbx_description
1 polymer ?
#
loop_
_entity_poly.entity_id
_entity_poly.type
_entity_poly.pdbx_seq_one_letter_code
_entity_poly.pdbx_strand_id
1 'polypeptide(L)'
;LVLILLIFIASIFRPLGSYGVATEEYVNSPFVKGFLDGYLTMDTIAALNFGIVIALAIKSKGVKDEKAIISTSVKAGVGAGGLLVVVYSILAHLGATSGGRFGTTENGAQTLTNIMTYIFGKPGAVLLAVIFTLACLTTCVGLITSCSQYFSALTNKLSYKNWVRILSLSSMILANMGLTKILAISVPVLNAIYPIAIMLIVLAMLDKFFNGSTVVYGLTILFTGIVSIIDALGQVGMQWNFILNLFSKLPLYSKGLGWVVPALIGIVFGTVYKLVEEKISYSKVNEL
;
A
#
# COMPACT_ATOMS: atom_id res chain seq x y z
N LEU A 1 10.59 2.60 16.35
CA LEU A 1 11.98 2.19 16.05
C LEU A 1 12.70 1.64 17.27
N VAL A 2 12.96 2.46 18.30
CA VAL A 2 13.65 2.02 19.54
C VAL A 2 13.02 0.77 20.16
N LEU A 3 11.68 0.71 20.24
CA LEU A 3 10.98 -0.50 20.70
C LEU A 3 11.31 -1.74 19.88
N ILE A 4 11.23 -1.66 18.56
CA ILE A 4 11.45 -2.80 17.67
C ILE A 4 12.89 -3.32 17.82
N LEU A 5 13.85 -2.40 17.96
CA LEU A 5 15.25 -2.74 18.27
C LEU A 5 15.38 -3.40 19.64
N LEU A 6 14.73 -2.86 20.67
CA LEU A 6 14.75 -3.46 22.02
C LEU A 6 14.14 -4.86 22.02
N ILE A 7 13.01 -5.07 21.32
CA ILE A 7 12.39 -6.39 21.18
C ILE A 7 13.34 -7.35 20.46
N PHE A 8 13.96 -6.92 19.38
CA PHE A 8 14.89 -7.74 18.61
C PHE A 8 16.14 -8.13 19.40
N ILE A 9 16.75 -7.18 20.10
CA ILE A 9 17.89 -7.45 20.97
C ILE A 9 17.47 -8.42 22.08
N ALA A 10 16.33 -8.17 22.72
CA ALA A 10 15.83 -9.05 23.78
C ALA A 10 15.46 -10.45 23.26
N SER A 11 14.98 -10.58 22.02
CA SER A 11 14.70 -11.89 21.41
C SER A 11 15.97 -12.66 21.06
N ILE A 12 17.10 -12.00 20.82
CA ILE A 12 18.40 -12.68 20.67
C ILE A 12 18.82 -13.34 22.00
N PHE A 13 18.61 -12.65 23.12
CA PHE A 13 18.94 -13.19 24.45
C PHE A 13 17.89 -14.18 24.98
N ARG A 14 16.64 -14.08 24.52
CA ARG A 14 15.53 -14.99 24.85
C ARG A 14 14.86 -15.49 23.58
N PRO A 15 15.47 -16.46 22.88
CA PRO A 15 14.94 -16.94 21.61
C PRO A 15 13.55 -17.55 21.79
N LEU A 16 12.67 -17.23 20.85
CA LEU A 16 11.32 -17.77 20.76
C LEU A 16 11.31 -19.24 20.30
N GLY A 17 12.41 -19.74 19.72
CA GLY A 17 12.54 -21.10 19.21
C GLY A 17 12.77 -21.14 17.71
N SER A 18 12.44 -22.26 17.07
CA SER A 18 12.52 -22.42 15.62
C SER A 18 11.42 -21.66 14.91
N TYR A 19 11.60 -21.43 13.61
CA TYR A 19 10.54 -20.90 12.76
C TYR A 19 9.34 -21.85 12.70
N GLY A 20 8.14 -21.28 12.60
CA GLY A 20 6.91 -22.03 12.35
C GLY A 20 6.86 -22.63 10.95
N VAL A 21 5.92 -23.54 10.74
CA VAL A 21 5.65 -24.13 9.42
C VAL A 21 5.12 -23.04 8.50
N ALA A 22 5.75 -22.85 7.35
CA ALA A 22 5.30 -21.89 6.34
C ALA A 22 3.94 -22.32 5.76
N THR A 23 3.06 -21.37 5.51
CA THR A 23 1.79 -21.63 4.83
C THR A 23 2.03 -22.01 3.38
N GLU A 24 1.10 -22.75 2.76
CA GLU A 24 1.23 -23.20 1.37
C GLU A 24 1.49 -22.05 0.39
N GLU A 25 0.86 -20.89 0.61
CA GLU A 25 1.09 -19.70 -0.21
C GLU A 25 2.55 -19.20 -0.13
N TYR A 26 3.13 -19.18 1.07
CA TYR A 26 4.53 -18.80 1.30
C TYR A 26 5.51 -19.85 0.79
N VAL A 27 5.16 -21.14 0.81
CA VAL A 27 5.98 -22.22 0.23
C VAL A 27 6.00 -22.13 -1.29
N ASN A 28 4.83 -21.95 -1.92
CA ASN A 28 4.70 -21.98 -3.37
C ASN A 28 5.13 -20.66 -4.04
N SER A 29 4.95 -19.51 -3.39
CA SER A 29 5.21 -18.20 -4.00
C SER A 29 5.53 -17.13 -2.93
N PRO A 30 6.67 -17.24 -2.22
CA PRO A 30 7.03 -16.34 -1.11
C PRO A 30 7.11 -14.87 -1.54
N PHE A 31 7.65 -14.59 -2.73
CA PHE A 31 7.76 -13.22 -3.25
C PHE A 31 6.37 -12.61 -3.53
N VAL A 32 5.48 -13.36 -4.18
CA VAL A 32 4.13 -12.86 -4.52
C VAL A 32 3.32 -12.65 -3.25
N LYS A 33 3.39 -13.59 -2.31
CA LYS A 33 2.70 -13.47 -1.04
C LYS A 33 3.20 -12.26 -0.24
N GLY A 34 4.52 -12.08 -0.13
CA GLY A 34 5.10 -10.90 0.52
C GLY A 34 4.75 -9.59 -0.18
N PHE A 35 4.66 -9.58 -1.51
CA PHE A 35 4.23 -8.42 -2.29
C PHE A 35 2.77 -8.03 -1.99
N LEU A 36 1.86 -9.02 -1.95
CA LEU A 36 0.44 -8.80 -1.63
C LEU A 36 0.24 -8.40 -0.16
N ASP A 37 0.93 -9.05 0.77
CA ASP A 37 0.89 -8.67 2.19
C ASP A 37 1.43 -7.25 2.39
N GLY A 38 2.34 -6.81 1.51
CA GLY A 38 2.80 -5.42 1.42
C GLY A 38 1.69 -4.41 1.16
N TYR A 39 0.55 -4.79 0.59
CA TYR A 39 -0.59 -3.88 0.39
C TYR A 39 -1.15 -3.38 1.73
N LEU A 40 -1.06 -4.19 2.78
CA LEU A 40 -1.56 -3.84 4.11
C LEU A 40 -0.78 -2.70 4.77
N THR A 41 0.43 -2.40 4.27
CA THR A 41 1.24 -1.29 4.77
C THR A 41 0.64 0.07 4.42
N MET A 42 -0.18 0.16 3.37
CA MET A 42 -0.77 1.41 2.85
C MET A 42 0.26 2.44 2.32
N ASP A 43 1.56 2.12 2.32
CA ASP A 43 2.65 3.07 2.00
C ASP A 43 2.58 3.57 0.55
N THR A 44 2.21 2.72 -0.41
CA THR A 44 2.12 3.08 -1.83
C THR A 44 1.03 4.11 -2.10
N ILE A 45 -0.17 3.91 -1.54
CA ILE A 45 -1.30 4.84 -1.72
C ILE A 45 -1.01 6.15 -0.97
N ALA A 46 -0.42 6.05 0.22
CA ALA A 46 0.05 7.20 0.98
C ALA A 46 1.03 8.04 0.16
N ALA A 47 2.01 7.43 -0.52
CA ALA A 47 2.99 8.14 -1.34
C ALA A 47 2.35 8.96 -2.47
N LEU A 48 1.31 8.44 -3.13
CA LEU A 48 0.58 9.18 -4.16
C LEU A 48 -0.11 10.45 -3.62
N ASN A 49 -0.68 10.37 -2.41
CA ASN A 49 -1.37 11.51 -1.79
C ASN A 49 -0.40 12.49 -1.12
N PHE A 50 0.68 12.01 -0.51
CA PHE A 50 1.62 12.82 0.28
C PHE A 50 2.80 13.36 -0.52
N GLY A 51 3.03 12.89 -1.75
CA GLY A 51 4.11 13.38 -2.61
C GLY A 51 4.08 14.90 -2.79
N ILE A 52 2.89 15.48 -3.03
CA ILE A 52 2.73 16.93 -3.16
C ILE A 52 3.02 17.67 -1.86
N VAL A 53 2.60 17.13 -0.71
CA VAL A 53 2.83 17.74 0.60
C VAL A 53 4.33 17.75 0.92
N ILE A 54 5.04 16.66 0.62
CA ILE A 54 6.50 16.57 0.78
C ILE A 54 7.20 17.58 -0.12
N ALA A 55 6.81 17.68 -1.39
CA ALA A 55 7.38 18.65 -2.32
C ALA A 55 7.17 20.10 -1.84
N LEU A 56 5.96 20.43 -1.37
CA LEU A 56 5.64 21.74 -0.81
C LEU A 56 6.40 22.03 0.49
N ALA A 57 6.59 21.02 1.35
CA ALA A 57 7.36 21.16 2.59
C ALA A 57 8.86 21.38 2.33
N ILE A 58 9.44 20.76 1.29
CA ILE A 58 10.82 21.03 0.88
C ILE A 58 10.91 22.46 0.30
N LYS A 59 9.93 22.87 -0.50
CA LYS A 59 9.87 24.21 -1.07
C LYS A 59 9.74 25.30 -0.01
N SER A 60 8.98 25.07 1.07
CA SER A 60 8.83 26.02 2.18
C SER A 60 10.12 26.21 2.99
N LYS A 61 11.06 25.26 2.93
CA LYS A 61 12.42 25.40 3.49
C LYS A 61 13.38 26.22 2.61
N GLY A 62 12.89 26.82 1.52
CA GLY A 62 13.66 27.72 0.66
C GLY A 62 14.31 27.06 -0.56
N VAL A 63 14.09 25.76 -0.79
CA VAL A 63 14.58 25.06 -1.99
C VAL A 63 13.67 25.41 -3.17
N LYS A 64 14.18 26.17 -4.15
CA LYS A 64 13.40 26.63 -5.31
C LYS A 64 13.65 25.82 -6.58
N ASP A 65 14.79 25.15 -6.69
CA ASP A 65 15.16 24.35 -7.86
C ASP A 65 14.45 22.99 -7.85
N GLU A 66 13.77 22.68 -8.95
CA GLU A 66 12.99 21.45 -9.10
C GLU A 66 13.87 20.20 -9.05
N LYS A 67 15.05 20.24 -9.67
CA LYS A 67 16.02 19.13 -9.61
C LYS A 67 16.50 18.90 -8.18
N ALA A 68 16.76 19.97 -7.43
CA ALA A 68 17.12 19.88 -6.02
C ALA A 68 15.98 19.29 -5.16
N ILE A 69 14.71 19.64 -5.42
CA ILE A 69 13.55 19.05 -4.73
C ILE A 69 13.48 17.55 -4.99
N ILE A 70 13.59 17.12 -6.26
CA ILE A 70 13.55 15.70 -6.64
C ILE A 70 14.71 14.95 -6.00
N SER A 71 15.96 15.40 -6.17
CA SER A 71 17.14 14.74 -5.61
C SER A 71 17.07 14.63 -4.08
N THR A 72 16.61 15.67 -3.39
CA THR A 72 16.48 15.65 -1.92
C THR A 72 15.41 14.65 -1.48
N SER A 73 14.28 14.62 -2.19
CA SER A 73 13.20 13.68 -1.93
C SER A 73 13.65 12.23 -2.13
N VAL A 74 14.38 11.94 -3.21
CA VAL A 74 14.92 10.60 -3.49
C VAL A 74 15.91 10.17 -2.42
N LYS A 75 16.86 11.03 -2.03
CA LYS A 75 17.85 10.69 -0.98
C LYS A 75 17.17 10.42 0.37
N ALA A 76 16.20 11.26 0.76
CA ALA A 76 15.41 11.05 1.97
C ALA A 76 14.60 9.74 1.89
N GLY A 77 13.99 9.46 0.73
CA GLY A 77 13.22 8.26 0.47
C GLY A 77 14.06 6.98 0.53
N VAL A 78 15.26 6.97 -0.06
CA VAL A 78 16.19 5.83 0.02
C VAL A 78 16.63 5.58 1.47
N GLY A 79 16.95 6.63 2.22
CA GLY A 79 17.30 6.50 3.64
C GLY A 79 16.15 5.94 4.48
N ALA A 80 14.94 6.49 4.32
CA ALA A 80 13.74 6.01 5.02
C ALA A 80 13.35 4.59 4.60
N GLY A 81 13.40 4.28 3.30
CA GLY A 81 13.11 2.96 2.74
C GLY A 81 14.08 1.89 3.22
N GLY A 82 15.38 2.19 3.28
CA GLY A 82 16.38 1.28 3.84
C GLY A 82 16.11 0.96 5.31
N LEU A 83 15.74 1.96 6.11
CA LEU A 83 15.36 1.77 7.50
C LEU A 83 14.09 0.90 7.63
N LEU A 84 13.09 1.11 6.77
CA LEU A 84 11.88 0.28 6.73
C LEU A 84 12.21 -1.18 6.40
N VAL A 85 13.08 -1.44 5.42
CA VAL A 85 13.52 -2.80 5.08
C VAL A 85 14.12 -3.52 6.29
N VAL A 86 14.98 -2.85 7.06
CA VAL A 86 15.57 -3.42 8.28
C VAL A 86 14.49 -3.74 9.31
N VAL A 87 13.57 -2.81 9.55
CA VAL A 87 12.49 -2.98 10.53
C VAL A 87 11.56 -4.12 10.15
N TYR A 88 11.12 -4.18 8.89
CA TYR A 88 10.26 -5.26 8.41
C TYR A 88 10.97 -6.61 8.42
N SER A 89 12.27 -6.67 8.15
CA SER A 89 13.05 -7.91 8.26
C SER A 89 13.10 -8.43 9.71
N ILE A 90 13.29 -7.52 10.68
CA ILE A 90 13.22 -7.85 12.11
C ILE A 90 11.82 -8.37 12.47
N LEU A 91 10.77 -7.67 12.05
CA LEU A 91 9.38 -8.07 12.35
C LEU A 91 9.02 -9.40 11.69
N ALA A 92 9.47 -9.66 10.47
CA ALA A 92 9.27 -10.94 9.77
C ALA A 92 9.96 -12.09 10.52
N HIS A 93 11.20 -11.89 10.99
CA HIS A 93 11.91 -12.87 11.81
C HIS A 93 11.18 -13.15 13.14
N LEU A 94 10.75 -12.08 13.84
CA LEU A 94 10.00 -12.19 15.08
C LEU A 94 8.64 -12.89 14.88
N GLY A 95 7.93 -12.58 13.80
CA GLY A 95 6.68 -13.24 13.43
C GLY A 95 6.88 -14.72 13.13
N ALA A 96 7.90 -15.06 12.34
CA ALA A 96 8.20 -16.45 11.96
C ALA A 96 8.58 -17.32 13.19
N THR A 97 9.40 -16.80 14.10
CA THR A 97 9.76 -17.49 15.34
C THR A 97 8.60 -17.58 16.32
N SER A 98 7.78 -16.52 16.42
CA SER A 98 6.54 -16.56 17.20
C SER A 98 5.59 -17.63 16.70
N GLY A 99 5.46 -17.81 15.38
CA GLY A 99 4.63 -18.86 14.77
C GLY A 99 5.07 -20.28 15.15
N GLY A 100 6.37 -20.51 15.35
CA GLY A 100 6.87 -21.81 15.80
C GLY A 100 6.53 -22.13 17.25
N ARG A 101 6.43 -21.12 18.12
CA ARG A 101 6.17 -21.31 19.55
C ARG A 101 4.70 -21.23 19.93
N PHE A 102 3.99 -20.23 19.40
CA PHE A 102 2.60 -19.93 19.77
C PHE A 102 1.60 -20.39 18.71
N GLY A 103 2.07 -20.90 17.57
CA GLY A 103 1.22 -21.18 16.41
C GLY A 103 0.76 -19.92 15.69
N THR A 104 -0.16 -20.11 14.75
CA THR A 104 -0.76 -19.02 13.98
C THR A 104 -1.69 -18.19 14.84
N THR A 105 -1.46 -16.88 14.90
CA THR A 105 -2.34 -15.90 15.57
C THR A 105 -3.29 -15.23 14.58
N GLU A 106 -4.40 -14.65 15.04
CA GLU A 106 -5.39 -14.02 14.14
C GLU A 106 -4.86 -12.76 13.44
N ASN A 107 -3.96 -12.01 14.09
CA ASN A 107 -3.40 -10.77 13.54
C ASN A 107 -2.05 -10.41 14.19
N GLY A 108 -1.34 -9.47 13.58
CA GLY A 108 -0.01 -9.04 14.03
C GLY A 108 0.03 -8.38 15.43
N ALA A 109 -1.08 -7.79 15.89
CA ALA A 109 -1.15 -7.22 17.23
C ALA A 109 -1.12 -8.32 18.31
N GLN A 110 -1.82 -9.43 18.09
CA GLN A 110 -1.74 -10.61 18.95
C GLN A 110 -0.34 -11.23 18.92
N THR A 111 0.27 -11.37 17.73
CA THR A 111 1.65 -11.88 17.60
C THR A 111 2.63 -11.06 18.46
N LEU A 112 2.62 -9.73 18.33
CA LEU A 112 3.50 -8.86 19.09
C LEU A 112 3.20 -8.88 20.59
N THR A 113 1.94 -8.98 20.98
CA THR A 113 1.54 -9.09 22.39
C THR A 113 2.08 -10.37 23.03
N ASN A 114 2.02 -11.50 22.32
CA ASN A 114 2.57 -12.78 22.77
C ASN A 114 4.09 -12.70 22.92
N ILE A 115 4.79 -12.14 21.93
CA ILE A 115 6.24 -11.93 21.99
C ILE A 115 6.62 -11.04 23.18
N MET A 116 5.94 -9.92 23.37
CA MET A 116 6.24 -8.98 24.45
C MET A 116 6.00 -9.58 25.82
N THR A 117 4.89 -10.31 25.98
CA THR A 117 4.55 -11.00 27.22
C THR A 117 5.55 -12.11 27.53
N TYR A 118 6.05 -12.80 26.51
CA TYR A 118 7.07 -13.84 26.69
C TYR A 118 8.43 -13.26 27.09
N ILE A 119 8.90 -12.23 26.40
CA ILE A 119 10.24 -11.67 26.62
C ILE A 119 10.29 -10.88 27.95
N PHE A 120 9.31 -10.01 28.17
CA PHE A 120 9.33 -9.02 29.26
C PHE A 120 8.31 -9.30 30.37
N GLY A 121 7.47 -10.33 30.24
CA GLY A 121 6.39 -10.61 31.20
C GLY A 121 5.24 -9.60 31.13
N LYS A 122 4.44 -9.55 32.21
CA LYS A 122 3.31 -8.60 32.36
C LYS A 122 3.65 -7.12 32.08
N PRO A 123 4.80 -6.55 32.53
CA PRO A 123 5.12 -5.15 32.21
C PRO A 123 5.40 -4.94 30.71
N GLY A 124 5.78 -5.99 29.97
CA GLY A 124 5.98 -5.93 28.52
C GLY A 124 4.72 -5.55 27.75
N ALA A 125 3.56 -6.08 28.15
CA ALA A 125 2.28 -5.75 27.52
C ALA A 125 1.91 -4.28 27.72
N VAL A 126 2.16 -3.73 28.91
CA VAL A 126 1.93 -2.30 29.21
C VAL A 126 2.87 -1.42 28.38
N LEU A 127 4.15 -1.79 28.31
CA LEU A 127 5.14 -1.09 27.47
C LEU A 127 4.72 -1.10 25.99
N LEU A 128 4.27 -2.25 25.48
CA LEU A 128 3.77 -2.39 24.12
C LEU A 128 2.58 -1.44 23.89
N ALA A 129 1.60 -1.41 24.79
CA ALA A 129 0.41 -0.57 24.67
C ALA A 129 0.76 0.93 24.60
N VAL A 130 1.65 1.41 25.46
CA VAL A 130 2.09 2.83 25.47
C VAL A 130 2.77 3.17 24.15
N ILE A 131 3.68 2.33 23.67
CA ILE A 131 4.45 2.64 22.47
C ILE A 131 3.61 2.50 21.21
N PHE A 132 2.73 1.50 21.12
CA PHE A 132 1.75 1.43 20.03
C PHE A 132 0.89 2.68 20.00
N THR A 133 0.42 3.15 21.16
CA THR A 133 -0.35 4.39 21.25
C THR A 133 0.44 5.57 20.70
N LEU A 134 1.68 5.76 21.12
CA LEU A 134 2.53 6.86 20.64
C LEU A 134 2.84 6.75 19.14
N ALA A 135 3.20 5.56 18.66
CA ALA A 135 3.53 5.32 17.26
C ALA A 135 2.30 5.55 16.36
N CYS A 136 1.19 4.90 16.67
CA CYS A 136 -0.05 5.03 15.91
C CYS A 136 -0.62 6.45 15.99
N LEU A 137 -0.47 7.16 17.11
CA LEU A 137 -0.95 8.54 17.23
C LEU A 137 -0.28 9.47 16.22
N THR A 138 1.04 9.38 16.04
CA THR A 138 1.76 10.24 15.08
C THR A 138 1.31 9.99 13.63
N THR A 139 1.12 8.73 13.26
CA THR A 139 0.61 8.36 11.93
C THR A 139 -0.83 8.82 11.74
N CYS A 140 -1.71 8.59 12.72
CA CYS A 140 -3.10 9.06 12.68
C CYS A 140 -3.18 10.58 12.54
N VAL A 141 -2.40 11.34 13.30
CA VAL A 141 -2.34 12.80 13.19
C VAL A 141 -1.84 13.20 11.79
N GLY A 142 -0.79 12.58 11.28
CA GLY A 142 -0.28 12.84 9.93
C GLY A 142 -1.31 12.59 8.83
N LEU A 143 -2.02 11.45 8.89
CA LEU A 143 -3.06 11.08 7.92
C LEU A 143 -4.27 12.02 8.01
N ILE A 144 -4.80 12.27 9.21
CA ILE A 144 -5.99 13.12 9.39
C ILE A 144 -5.71 14.54 8.91
N THR A 145 -4.57 15.11 9.28
CA THR A 145 -4.20 16.48 8.89
C THR A 145 -3.99 16.58 7.38
N SER A 146 -3.27 15.64 6.77
CA SER A 146 -3.00 15.65 5.33
C SER A 146 -4.25 15.42 4.49
N CYS A 147 -5.10 14.45 4.85
CA CYS A 147 -6.38 14.23 4.18
C CYS A 147 -7.30 15.45 4.33
N SER A 148 -7.34 16.07 5.51
CA SER A 148 -8.14 17.28 5.73
C SER A 148 -7.65 18.46 4.90
N GLN A 149 -6.33 18.61 4.73
CA GLN A 149 -5.75 19.63 3.83
C GLN A 149 -6.10 19.35 2.38
N TYR A 150 -5.95 18.11 1.92
CA TYR A 150 -6.27 17.70 0.56
C TYR A 150 -7.74 17.96 0.22
N PHE A 151 -8.68 17.49 1.04
CA PHE A 151 -10.11 17.69 0.78
C PHE A 151 -10.55 19.14 0.94
N SER A 152 -9.94 19.90 1.85
CA SER A 152 -10.20 21.34 1.98
C SER A 152 -9.68 22.13 0.78
N ALA A 153 -8.59 21.69 0.13
CA ALA A 153 -8.08 22.30 -1.09
C ALA A 153 -8.91 21.92 -2.33
N LEU A 154 -9.40 20.66 -2.37
CA LEU A 154 -10.21 20.15 -3.48
C LEU A 154 -11.66 20.66 -3.44
N THR A 155 -12.23 20.83 -2.25
CA THR A 155 -13.64 21.22 -2.06
C THR A 155 -13.74 22.44 -1.15
N ASN A 156 -14.26 23.55 -1.68
CA ASN A 156 -14.47 24.78 -0.90
C ASN A 156 -15.71 24.73 0.02
N LYS A 157 -16.37 23.56 0.12
CA LYS A 157 -17.64 23.37 0.86
C LYS A 157 -17.44 23.18 2.37
N LEU A 158 -16.30 22.64 2.80
CA LEU A 158 -16.03 22.32 4.20
C LEU A 158 -14.66 22.84 4.60
N SER A 159 -14.59 23.47 5.78
CA SER A 159 -13.31 23.93 6.34
C SER A 159 -12.44 22.76 6.79
N TYR A 160 -11.12 22.96 6.76
CA TYR A 160 -10.13 22.04 7.32
C TYR A 160 -10.53 21.47 8.70
N LYS A 161 -10.99 22.32 9.63
CA LYS A 161 -11.39 21.90 10.98
C LYS A 161 -12.57 20.91 10.97
N ASN A 162 -13.52 21.07 10.04
CA ASN A 162 -14.65 20.16 9.92
C ASN A 162 -14.22 18.81 9.35
N TRP A 163 -13.33 18.80 8.36
CA TRP A 163 -12.74 17.56 7.85
C TRP A 163 -11.99 16.78 8.94
N VAL A 164 -11.19 17.47 9.76
CA VAL A 164 -10.48 16.83 10.90
C VAL A 164 -11.47 16.17 11.86
N ARG A 165 -12.59 16.83 12.20
CA ARG A 165 -13.62 16.28 13.08
C ARG A 165 -14.29 15.05 12.47
N ILE A 166 -14.70 15.12 11.20
CA ILE A 166 -15.37 14.02 10.50
C ILE A 166 -14.46 12.78 10.47
N LEU A 167 -13.20 12.95 10.03
CA LEU A 167 -12.25 11.85 9.93
C LEU A 167 -11.88 11.25 11.29
N SER A 168 -11.75 12.09 12.33
CA SER A 168 -11.43 11.62 13.68
C SER A 168 -12.60 10.82 14.28
N LEU A 169 -13.82 11.33 14.16
CA LEU A 169 -15.01 10.66 14.68
C LEU A 169 -15.32 9.37 13.93
N SER A 170 -15.22 9.36 12.60
CA SER A 170 -15.40 8.13 11.81
C SER A 170 -14.34 7.08 12.17
N SER A 171 -13.08 7.48 12.31
CA SER A 171 -12.00 6.58 12.74
C SER A 171 -12.23 6.03 14.14
N MET A 172 -12.74 6.85 15.07
CA MET A 172 -13.08 6.40 16.42
C MET A 172 -14.19 5.34 16.40
N ILE A 173 -15.23 5.52 15.58
CA ILE A 173 -16.30 4.52 15.44
C ILE A 173 -15.74 3.20 14.89
N LEU A 174 -14.96 3.28 13.81
CA LEU A 174 -14.38 2.09 13.16
C LEU A 174 -13.37 1.37 14.05
N ALA A 175 -12.58 2.10 14.85
CA ALA A 175 -11.57 1.51 15.75
C ALA A 175 -12.18 0.56 16.80
N ASN A 176 -13.47 0.74 17.15
CA ASN A 176 -14.16 -0.14 18.10
C ASN A 176 -14.57 -1.51 17.50
N MET A 177 -14.46 -1.72 16.18
CA MET A 177 -14.84 -2.98 15.52
C MET A 177 -13.82 -4.11 15.70
N GLY A 178 -12.60 -3.79 16.15
CA GLY A 178 -11.49 -4.73 16.30
C GLY A 178 -10.68 -4.94 15.01
N LEU A 179 -9.37 -5.17 15.18
CA LEU A 179 -8.40 -5.20 14.08
C LEU A 179 -8.73 -6.25 13.01
N THR A 180 -9.11 -7.47 13.39
CA THR A 180 -9.43 -8.54 12.44
C THR A 180 -10.61 -8.18 11.54
N LYS A 181 -11.64 -7.52 12.07
CA LYS A 181 -12.80 -7.07 11.28
C LYS A 181 -12.45 -5.90 10.37
N ILE A 182 -11.65 -4.96 10.87
CA ILE A 182 -11.12 -3.86 10.06
C ILE A 182 -10.35 -4.42 8.88
N LEU A 183 -9.43 -5.36 9.11
CA LEU A 183 -8.64 -6.00 8.04
C LEU A 183 -9.53 -6.77 7.05
N ALA A 184 -10.54 -7.50 7.52
CA ALA A 184 -11.46 -8.22 6.64
C ALA A 184 -12.21 -7.31 5.64
N ILE A 185 -12.50 -6.06 6.05
CA ILE A 185 -13.13 -5.06 5.17
C ILE A 185 -12.08 -4.32 4.34
N SER A 186 -10.94 -3.97 4.93
CA SER A 186 -9.89 -3.21 4.26
C SER A 186 -9.15 -4.01 3.20
N VAL A 187 -8.89 -5.30 3.40
CA VAL A 187 -8.13 -6.14 2.45
C VAL A 187 -8.76 -6.12 1.04
N PRO A 188 -10.06 -6.40 0.84
CA PRO A 188 -10.68 -6.32 -0.49
C PRO A 188 -10.59 -4.92 -1.10
N VAL A 189 -10.83 -3.87 -0.30
CA VAL A 189 -10.75 -2.48 -0.76
C VAL A 189 -9.32 -2.14 -1.23
N LEU A 190 -8.31 -2.58 -0.48
CA LEU A 190 -6.90 -2.41 -0.83
C LEU A 190 -6.58 -3.17 -2.12
N ASN A 191 -7.03 -4.43 -2.25
CA ASN A 191 -6.83 -5.23 -3.45
C ASN A 191 -7.46 -4.61 -4.71
N ALA A 192 -8.55 -3.83 -4.56
CA ALA A 192 -9.12 -3.07 -5.67
C ALA A 192 -8.28 -1.85 -6.07
N ILE A 193 -7.78 -1.09 -5.09
CA ILE A 193 -7.13 0.22 -5.32
C ILE A 193 -5.64 0.07 -5.64
N TYR A 194 -4.94 -0.87 -5.02
CA TYR A 194 -3.49 -1.03 -5.14
C TYR A 194 -3.01 -1.27 -6.58
N PRO A 195 -3.62 -2.16 -7.37
CA PRO A 195 -3.24 -2.35 -8.77
C PRO A 195 -3.30 -1.06 -9.58
N ILE A 196 -4.34 -0.25 -9.37
CA ILE A 196 -4.50 1.05 -10.05
C ILE A 196 -3.38 2.00 -9.60
N ALA A 197 -3.10 2.09 -8.30
CA ALA A 197 -2.04 2.93 -7.75
C ALA A 197 -0.65 2.53 -8.29
N ILE A 198 -0.35 1.24 -8.34
CA ILE A 198 0.92 0.73 -8.89
C ILE A 198 1.03 1.09 -10.37
N MET A 199 -0.03 0.90 -11.16
CA MET A 199 0.01 1.24 -12.58
C MET A 199 0.15 2.73 -12.82
N LEU A 200 -0.44 3.59 -11.98
CA LEU A 200 -0.21 5.04 -12.04
C LEU A 200 1.26 5.39 -11.80
N ILE A 201 1.93 4.75 -10.84
CA ILE A 201 3.36 4.97 -10.58
C ILE A 201 4.20 4.50 -11.78
N VAL A 202 3.90 3.31 -12.31
CA VAL A 202 4.62 2.76 -13.47
C VAL A 202 4.45 3.66 -14.69
N LEU A 203 3.22 4.10 -14.98
CA LEU A 203 2.94 5.01 -16.08
C LEU A 203 3.64 6.36 -15.90
N ALA A 204 3.63 6.93 -14.69
CA ALA A 204 4.33 8.17 -14.39
C ALA A 204 5.86 8.05 -14.59
N MET A 205 6.45 6.90 -14.24
CA MET A 205 7.87 6.64 -14.51
C MET A 205 8.17 6.47 -16.00
N LEU A 206 7.22 5.91 -16.75
CA LEU A 206 7.32 5.69 -18.20
C LEU A 206 6.75 6.85 -19.02
N ASP A 207 6.36 7.96 -18.38
CA ASP A 207 5.61 9.05 -19.03
C ASP A 207 6.35 9.63 -20.23
N LYS A 208 7.69 9.68 -20.15
CA LYS A 208 8.58 10.13 -21.22
C LYS A 208 8.49 9.26 -22.49
N PHE A 209 8.13 7.98 -22.37
CA PHE A 209 7.92 7.10 -23.53
C PHE A 209 6.55 7.32 -24.19
N PHE A 210 5.57 7.77 -23.41
CA PHE A 210 4.19 7.96 -23.88
C PHE A 210 3.86 9.42 -24.22
N ASN A 211 4.79 10.37 -24.01
CA ASN A 211 4.59 11.82 -24.13
C ASN A 211 3.29 12.29 -23.43
N GLY A 212 3.01 11.80 -22.23
CA GLY A 212 1.83 12.22 -21.47
C GLY A 212 0.47 11.89 -22.11
N SER A 213 0.39 10.84 -22.96
CA SER A 213 -0.87 10.48 -23.61
C SER A 213 -1.93 10.02 -22.60
N THR A 214 -2.97 10.84 -22.44
CA THR A 214 -4.12 10.54 -21.57
C THR A 214 -4.82 9.23 -21.95
N VAL A 215 -4.75 8.81 -23.22
CA VAL A 215 -5.36 7.57 -23.71
C VAL A 215 -4.66 6.34 -23.15
N VAL A 216 -3.32 6.35 -23.10
CA VAL A 216 -2.53 5.24 -22.52
C VAL A 216 -2.85 5.09 -21.04
N TYR A 217 -2.91 6.21 -20.30
CA TYR A 217 -3.29 6.21 -18.89
C TYR A 217 -4.71 5.69 -18.68
N GLY A 218 -5.67 6.25 -19.44
CA GLY A 218 -7.09 5.90 -19.32
C GLY A 218 -7.35 4.42 -19.57
N LEU A 219 -6.82 3.86 -20.66
CA LEU A 219 -7.02 2.45 -21.01
C LEU A 219 -6.34 1.51 -20.00
N THR A 220 -5.09 1.80 -19.60
CA THR A 220 -4.37 0.98 -18.63
C THR A 220 -5.09 0.93 -17.29
N ILE A 221 -5.56 2.08 -16.80
CA ILE A 221 -6.32 2.18 -15.54
C ILE A 221 -7.67 1.49 -15.68
N LEU A 222 -8.36 1.63 -16.81
CA LEU A 222 -9.66 1.00 -17.04
C LEU A 222 -9.55 -0.52 -17.03
N PHE A 223 -8.62 -1.10 -17.79
CA PHE A 223 -8.44 -2.57 -17.82
C PHE A 223 -7.99 -3.12 -16.47
N THR A 224 -7.03 -2.45 -15.82
CA THR A 224 -6.55 -2.83 -14.49
C THR A 224 -7.69 -2.75 -13.46
N GLY A 225 -8.40 -1.63 -13.45
CA GLY A 225 -9.46 -1.34 -12.48
C GLY A 225 -10.65 -2.30 -12.59
N ILE A 226 -11.08 -2.64 -13.81
CA ILE A 226 -12.17 -3.63 -14.01
C ILE A 226 -11.79 -4.96 -13.34
N VAL A 227 -10.58 -5.45 -13.58
CA VAL A 227 -10.12 -6.74 -13.05
C VAL A 227 -10.01 -6.69 -11.53
N SER A 228 -9.38 -5.65 -10.99
CA SER A 228 -9.13 -5.51 -9.55
C SER A 228 -10.42 -5.30 -8.76
N ILE A 229 -11.39 -4.55 -9.29
CA ILE A 229 -12.70 -4.36 -8.65
C ILE A 229 -13.49 -5.66 -8.66
N ILE A 230 -13.50 -6.38 -9.79
CA ILE A 230 -14.17 -7.68 -9.89
C ILE A 230 -13.58 -8.68 -8.89
N ASP A 231 -12.24 -8.74 -8.80
CA ASP A 231 -11.56 -9.63 -7.86
C ASP A 231 -11.88 -9.28 -6.40
N ALA A 232 -11.84 -7.99 -6.06
CA ALA A 232 -12.21 -7.51 -4.73
C ALA A 232 -13.68 -7.81 -4.37
N LEU A 233 -14.61 -7.67 -5.32
CA LEU A 233 -16.03 -8.03 -5.12
C LEU A 233 -16.20 -9.54 -4.91
N GLY A 234 -15.43 -10.36 -5.62
CA GLY A 234 -15.38 -11.81 -5.42
C GLY A 234 -14.93 -12.20 -4.01
N GLN A 235 -13.96 -11.49 -3.44
CA GLN A 235 -13.48 -11.70 -2.06
C GLN A 235 -14.54 -11.35 -1.00
N VAL A 236 -15.50 -10.47 -1.31
CA VAL A 236 -16.62 -10.09 -0.43
C VAL A 236 -17.82 -11.05 -0.55
N GLY A 237 -17.72 -12.09 -1.39
CA GLY A 237 -18.75 -13.12 -1.57
C GLY A 237 -19.77 -12.83 -2.67
N MET A 238 -19.57 -11.75 -3.45
CA MET A 238 -20.39 -11.47 -4.64
C MET A 238 -19.84 -12.27 -5.83
N GLN A 239 -20.12 -13.58 -5.85
CA GLN A 239 -19.58 -14.48 -6.87
C GLN A 239 -20.47 -14.51 -8.12
N TRP A 240 -19.98 -13.90 -9.19
CA TRP A 240 -20.60 -14.00 -10.51
C TRP A 240 -19.89 -15.13 -11.26
N ASN A 241 -20.43 -16.35 -11.18
CA ASN A 241 -19.79 -17.57 -11.68
C ASN A 241 -19.29 -17.46 -13.12
N PHE A 242 -19.99 -16.73 -14.00
CA PHE A 242 -19.57 -16.50 -15.38
C PHE A 242 -18.30 -15.64 -15.49
N ILE A 243 -18.23 -14.57 -14.70
CA ILE A 243 -17.09 -13.65 -14.69
C ILE A 243 -15.89 -14.35 -14.05
N LEU A 244 -16.06 -15.01 -12.91
CA LEU A 244 -14.97 -15.74 -12.25
C LEU A 244 -14.35 -16.82 -13.14
N ASN A 245 -15.15 -17.53 -13.94
CA ASN A 245 -14.65 -18.56 -14.86
C ASN A 245 -13.90 -17.99 -16.08
N LEU A 246 -14.16 -16.73 -16.44
CA LEU A 246 -13.43 -16.02 -17.49
C LEU A 246 -12.10 -15.46 -16.96
N PHE A 247 -12.12 -14.86 -15.76
CA PHE A 247 -10.94 -14.23 -15.16
C PHE A 247 -9.99 -15.22 -14.49
N SER A 248 -10.49 -16.37 -14.00
CA SER A 248 -9.64 -17.47 -13.47
C SER A 248 -8.70 -18.09 -14.52
N LYS A 249 -8.97 -17.87 -15.80
CA LYS A 249 -8.08 -18.26 -16.91
C LYS A 249 -6.94 -17.27 -17.16
N LEU A 250 -6.96 -16.11 -16.51
CA LEU A 250 -5.88 -15.14 -16.66
C LEU A 250 -4.59 -15.65 -16.00
N PRO A 251 -3.42 -15.45 -16.65
CA PRO A 251 -2.14 -15.77 -16.02
C PRO A 251 -2.01 -14.99 -14.71
N LEU A 252 -1.49 -15.63 -13.67
CA LEU A 252 -1.27 -15.05 -12.34
C LEU A 252 -2.54 -14.74 -11.53
N TYR A 253 -3.75 -15.05 -12.04
CA TYR A 253 -4.99 -14.89 -11.27
C TYR A 253 -4.98 -15.73 -9.98
N SER A 254 -4.52 -16.99 -10.07
CA SER A 254 -4.38 -17.88 -8.91
C SER A 254 -3.40 -17.38 -7.84
N LYS A 255 -2.55 -16.41 -8.17
CA LYS A 255 -1.59 -15.79 -7.26
C LYS A 255 -2.00 -14.39 -6.80
N GLY A 256 -3.25 -13.96 -7.05
CA GLY A 256 -3.74 -12.62 -6.69
C GLY A 256 -3.20 -11.47 -7.55
N LEU A 257 -2.56 -11.78 -8.68
CA LEU A 257 -1.96 -10.80 -9.60
C LEU A 257 -2.64 -10.79 -10.98
N GLY A 258 -3.93 -11.16 -11.03
CA GLY A 258 -4.70 -11.24 -12.27
C GLY A 258 -4.82 -9.94 -13.06
N TRP A 259 -4.53 -8.79 -12.42
CA TRP A 259 -4.57 -7.47 -13.02
C TRP A 259 -3.36 -7.14 -13.92
N VAL A 260 -2.22 -7.82 -13.74
CA VAL A 260 -0.97 -7.50 -14.44
C VAL A 260 -1.08 -7.66 -15.95
N VAL A 261 -1.70 -8.76 -16.41
CA VAL A 261 -1.86 -9.04 -17.84
C VAL A 261 -2.80 -8.03 -18.51
N PRO A 262 -4.01 -7.76 -18.00
CA PRO A 262 -4.86 -6.67 -18.45
C PRO A 262 -4.18 -5.30 -18.46
N ALA A 263 -3.34 -4.99 -17.47
CA ALA A 263 -2.60 -3.74 -17.41
C ALA A 263 -1.61 -3.61 -18.58
N LEU A 264 -0.84 -4.66 -18.87
CA LEU A 264 0.08 -4.69 -20.01
C LEU A 264 -0.66 -4.56 -21.35
N ILE A 265 -1.80 -5.25 -21.48
CA ILE A 265 -2.70 -5.14 -22.63
C ILE A 265 -3.15 -3.68 -22.82
N GLY A 266 -3.56 -3.00 -21.74
CA GLY A 266 -3.94 -1.60 -21.76
C GLY A 266 -2.82 -0.66 -22.23
N ILE A 267 -1.59 -0.88 -21.77
CA ILE A 267 -0.42 -0.11 -22.21
C ILE A 267 -0.18 -0.30 -23.70
N VAL A 268 -0.17 -1.54 -24.18
CA VAL A 268 0.08 -1.87 -25.60
C VAL A 268 -1.01 -1.27 -26.48
N PHE A 269 -2.29 -1.50 -26.16
CA PHE A 269 -3.40 -0.94 -26.94
C PHE A 269 -3.41 0.58 -26.93
N GLY A 270 -3.16 1.21 -25.78
CA GLY A 270 -3.09 2.67 -25.69
C GLY A 270 -1.96 3.24 -26.55
N THR A 271 -0.81 2.57 -26.58
CA THR A 271 0.33 2.99 -27.40
C THR A 271 0.04 2.84 -28.89
N VAL A 272 -0.55 1.70 -29.30
CA VAL A 272 -0.94 1.46 -30.69
C VAL A 272 -2.00 2.48 -31.14
N TYR A 273 -3.01 2.73 -30.32
CA TYR A 273 -4.07 3.70 -30.61
C TYR A 273 -3.46 5.09 -30.85
N LYS A 274 -2.57 5.52 -29.95
CA LYS A 274 -1.86 6.80 -30.08
C LYS A 274 -1.08 6.89 -31.40
N LEU A 275 -0.32 5.86 -31.76
CA LEU A 275 0.46 5.85 -33.00
C LEU A 275 -0.43 5.91 -34.26
N VAL A 276 -1.59 5.26 -34.22
CA VAL A 276 -2.57 5.31 -35.31
C VAL A 276 -3.19 6.70 -35.41
N GLU A 277 -3.55 7.32 -34.29
CA GLU A 277 -4.12 8.67 -34.24
C GLU A 277 -3.12 9.73 -34.76
N GLU A 278 -1.86 9.66 -34.32
CA GLU A 278 -0.79 10.54 -34.81
C GLU A 278 -0.59 10.39 -36.33
N LYS A 279 -0.62 9.15 -36.84
CA LYS A 279 -0.47 8.87 -38.28
C LYS A 279 -1.67 9.40 -39.10
N ILE A 280 -2.89 9.26 -38.60
CA ILE A 280 -4.11 9.79 -39.26
C ILE A 280 -4.10 11.31 -39.27
N SER A 281 -3.70 11.94 -38.16
CA SER A 281 -3.61 13.40 -38.06
C SER A 281 -2.56 13.96 -39.03
N TYR A 282 -1.39 13.30 -39.14
CA TYR A 282 -0.35 13.69 -40.09
C TYR A 282 -0.78 13.53 -41.57
N SER A 283 -1.53 12.46 -41.88
CA SER A 283 -2.08 12.23 -43.22
C SER A 283 -3.06 13.33 -43.64
N LYS A 284 -3.94 13.79 -42.73
CA LYS A 284 -4.91 14.85 -43.02
C LYS A 284 -4.27 16.23 -43.22
N VAL A 285 -3.14 16.49 -42.57
CA VAL A 285 -2.41 17.77 -42.73
C VAL A 285 -1.65 17.81 -44.05
N ASN A 286 -1.16 16.67 -44.56
CA ASN A 286 -0.47 16.62 -45.86
C ASN A 286 -1.42 16.56 -47.07
N GLU A 287 -2.72 16.36 -46.86
CA GLU A 287 -3.75 16.43 -47.90
C GLU A 287 -4.36 17.85 -48.07
N LEU A 288 -4.01 18.80 -47.19
CA LEU A 288 -4.41 20.22 -47.23
C LEU A 288 -3.29 21.09 -47.82
#